data_AF-A0A352XE48-F1
#
_entry.id   AF-A0A352XE48-F1
#
_cell.length_a   1.000
_cell.length_b   1.000
_cell.length_c   1.000
_cell.angle_alpha   90.00
_cell.angle_beta   90.00
_cell.angle_gamma   90.00
#
_symmetry.space_group_name_H-M   'P 1'
#
loop_
_entity.id
_entity.type
_entity.pdbx_description
1 polymer ?
#
loop_
_entity_poly.entity_id
_entity_poly.type
_entity_poly.pdbx_seq_one_letter_code
_entity_poly.pdbx_strand_id
1 'polypeptide(L)'
;MNLQDLQRNFEEWYGEPDYILTVPAPNDSSIPNKLDILYYFGEEVEKYPTDLATIGLATRRMNTPWEYAELMIDIAIGQSRQDYETLGKGFADLVWSCLDRGLSFSPNLVIQNISLPLFEKMNCLFVKDWWCFNPSLKPSVTQEEGIDKTQNER
;
A
#
# COMPACT_ATOMS: atom_id res chain seq x y z
N MET A 1 -7.69 13.56 -2.45
CA MET A 1 -6.46 13.42 -3.27
C MET A 1 -6.89 12.95 -4.65
N ASN A 2 -6.33 13.49 -5.74
CA ASN A 2 -6.61 12.94 -7.08
C ASN A 2 -5.58 11.85 -7.42
N LEU A 3 -5.88 11.03 -8.42
CA LEU A 3 -5.06 9.88 -8.78
C LEU A 3 -3.67 10.27 -9.31
N GLN A 4 -3.56 11.38 -10.03
CA GLN A 4 -2.30 11.85 -10.61
C GLN A 4 -1.32 12.29 -9.51
N ASP A 5 -1.82 12.93 -8.45
CA ASP A 5 -1.01 13.30 -7.29
C ASP A 5 -0.54 12.06 -6.52
N LEU A 6 -1.37 11.00 -6.43
CA LEU A 6 -0.97 9.73 -5.82
C LEU A 6 0.14 9.04 -6.61
N GLN A 7 0.00 8.97 -7.94
CA GLN A 7 1.02 8.39 -8.83
C GLN A 7 2.35 9.14 -8.71
N ARG A 8 2.32 10.47 -8.80
CA ARG A 8 3.53 11.30 -8.65
C ARG A 8 4.21 11.09 -7.30
N ASN A 9 3.43 11.04 -6.21
CA ASN A 9 3.99 10.80 -4.89
C ASN A 9 4.62 9.39 -4.79
N PHE A 10 4.02 8.37 -5.41
CA PHE A 10 4.63 7.04 -5.47
C PHE A 10 5.94 7.05 -6.28
N GLU A 11 5.93 7.71 -7.44
CA GLU A 11 7.12 7.84 -8.30
C GLU A 11 8.29 8.56 -7.62
N GLU A 12 8.01 9.59 -6.82
CA GLU A 12 9.05 10.29 -6.04
C GLU A 12 9.74 9.37 -5.02
N TRP A 13 9.07 8.32 -4.55
CA TRP A 13 9.55 7.43 -3.50
C TRP A 13 10.15 6.13 -4.06
N TYR A 14 9.50 5.56 -5.09
CA TYR A 14 9.80 4.25 -5.67
C TYR A 14 10.45 4.32 -7.06
N GLY A 15 10.47 5.49 -7.69
CA GLY A 15 10.82 5.64 -9.10
C GLY A 15 9.65 5.36 -10.04
N GLU A 16 9.90 5.46 -11.34
CA GLU A 16 8.91 5.13 -12.37
C GLU A 16 8.61 3.63 -12.35
N PRO A 17 7.32 3.22 -12.38
CA PRO A 17 6.97 1.80 -12.44
C PRO A 17 7.34 1.21 -13.81
N ASP A 18 7.80 -0.05 -13.83
CA ASP A 18 8.11 -0.77 -15.06
C ASP A 18 6.86 -1.02 -15.92
N TYR A 19 5.72 -1.18 -15.26
CA TYR A 19 4.44 -1.45 -15.90
C TYR A 19 3.28 -0.98 -15.02
N ILE A 20 2.19 -0.59 -15.67
CA ILE A 20 0.94 -0.18 -15.02
C ILE A 20 -0.21 -0.99 -15.60
N LEU A 21 -0.96 -1.68 -14.74
CA LEU A 21 -2.22 -2.33 -15.08
C LEU A 21 -3.38 -1.51 -14.53
N THR A 22 -4.19 -0.92 -15.41
CA THR A 22 -5.44 -0.25 -15.02
C THR A 22 -6.59 -1.23 -14.96
N VAL A 23 -7.26 -1.31 -13.80
CA VAL A 23 -8.41 -2.17 -13.54
C VAL A 23 -9.62 -1.31 -13.15
N PRO A 24 -10.70 -1.27 -13.94
CA PRO A 24 -11.90 -0.51 -13.60
C PRO A 24 -12.61 -1.14 -12.39
N ALA A 25 -13.37 -0.33 -11.64
CA ALA A 25 -14.28 -0.85 -10.64
C ALA A 25 -15.37 -1.71 -11.30
N PRO A 26 -15.90 -2.75 -10.62
CA PRO A 26 -17.03 -3.53 -11.14
C PRO A 26 -18.31 -2.70 -11.37
N ASN A 27 -18.42 -1.54 -10.73
CA ASN A 27 -19.51 -0.59 -10.90
C ASN A 27 -18.94 0.83 -11.06
N ASP A 28 -19.31 1.51 -12.16
CA ASP A 28 -18.84 2.84 -12.54
C ASP A 28 -19.13 3.94 -11.50
N SER A 29 -20.13 3.76 -10.63
CA SER A 29 -20.44 4.70 -9.56
C SER A 29 -19.60 4.51 -8.28
N SER A 30 -18.68 3.53 -8.26
CA SER A 30 -17.85 3.22 -7.10
C SER A 30 -16.77 4.28 -6.89
N ILE A 31 -16.35 4.44 -5.63
CA ILE A 31 -15.15 5.21 -5.27
C ILE A 31 -14.17 4.24 -4.58
N PRO A 32 -12.94 4.06 -5.11
CA PRO A 32 -12.50 4.51 -6.44
C PRO A 32 -13.30 3.87 -7.59
N ASN A 33 -13.31 4.52 -8.76
CA ASN A 33 -13.91 3.97 -9.99
C ASN A 33 -12.91 3.16 -10.83
N LYS A 34 -11.62 3.17 -10.46
CA LYS A 34 -10.56 2.33 -11.00
C LYS A 34 -9.41 2.19 -10.00
N LEU A 35 -8.62 1.14 -10.15
CA LEU A 35 -7.33 0.95 -9.50
C LEU A 35 -6.27 0.82 -10.58
N ASP A 36 -5.16 1.53 -10.42
CA ASP A 36 -3.95 1.24 -11.17
C ASP A 36 -3.06 0.36 -10.30
N ILE A 37 -2.56 -0.75 -10.85
CA ILE A 37 -1.57 -1.62 -10.19
C ILE A 37 -0.22 -1.29 -10.80
N LEU A 38 0.66 -0.73 -9.99
CA LEU A 38 2.05 -0.42 -10.37
C LEU A 38 2.90 -1.65 -10.14
N TYR A 39 3.79 -1.95 -11.09
CA TYR A 39 4.74 -3.05 -11.03
C TYR A 39 6.15 -2.48 -10.97
N TYR A 40 6.91 -2.94 -9.99
CA TYR A 40 8.34 -2.68 -9.85
C TYR A 40 9.03 -4.05 -9.84
N PHE A 41 9.60 -4.44 -10.98
CA PHE A 41 10.21 -5.76 -11.12
C PHE A 41 11.56 -5.80 -10.41
N GLY A 42 11.70 -6.76 -9.50
CA GLY A 42 12.97 -6.99 -8.82
C GLY A 42 14.04 -7.48 -9.80
N GLU A 43 15.26 -6.99 -9.65
CA GLU A 43 16.42 -7.47 -10.41
C GLU A 43 17.13 -8.62 -9.69
N GLU A 44 17.50 -9.68 -10.42
CA GLU A 44 18.20 -10.84 -9.86
C GLU A 44 19.54 -10.48 -9.20
N VAL A 45 20.17 -9.40 -9.67
CA VAL A 45 21.49 -8.96 -9.21
C VAL A 45 21.43 -8.33 -7.82
N GLU A 46 20.32 -7.65 -7.51
CA GLU A 46 20.19 -6.84 -6.29
C GLU A 46 19.34 -7.51 -5.19
N LYS A 47 18.74 -8.69 -5.47
CA LYS A 47 17.86 -9.43 -4.55
C LYS A 47 16.67 -8.61 -4.04
N TYR A 48 16.24 -7.59 -4.77
CA TYR A 48 14.99 -6.89 -4.45
C TYR A 48 13.79 -7.76 -4.87
N PRO A 49 12.71 -7.80 -4.08
CA PRO A 49 11.47 -8.43 -4.51
C PRO A 49 10.86 -7.67 -5.69
N THR A 50 9.93 -8.32 -6.38
CA THR A 50 9.00 -7.61 -7.25
C THR A 50 7.89 -7.02 -6.39
N ASP A 51 7.68 -5.71 -6.48
CA ASP A 51 6.66 -5.01 -5.70
C ASP A 51 5.45 -4.67 -6.59
N LEU A 52 4.26 -4.98 -6.09
CA LEU A 52 2.99 -4.58 -6.70
C LEU A 52 2.24 -3.64 -5.75
N ALA A 53 1.97 -2.41 -6.19
CA ALA A 53 1.27 -1.39 -5.41
C ALA A 53 -0.07 -1.01 -6.06
N THR A 54 -1.11 -0.81 -5.25
CA THR A 54 -2.34 -0.17 -5.72
C THR A 54 -2.16 1.34 -5.80
N ILE A 55 -2.86 1.97 -6.75
CA ILE A 55 -3.06 3.41 -6.80
C ILE A 55 -4.53 3.69 -7.07
N GLY A 56 -5.12 4.50 -6.21
CA GLY A 56 -6.52 4.91 -6.29
C GLY A 56 -7.31 4.47 -5.06
N LEU A 57 -6.85 3.48 -4.29
CA LEU A 57 -7.55 3.06 -3.07
C LEU A 57 -7.64 4.21 -2.07
N ALA A 58 -6.59 5.01 -1.95
CA ALA A 58 -6.53 6.18 -1.08
C ALA A 58 -7.49 7.33 -1.50
N THR A 59 -8.24 7.18 -2.60
CA THR A 59 -9.34 8.11 -2.92
C THR A 59 -10.63 7.81 -2.16
N ARG A 60 -10.76 6.60 -1.61
CA ARG A 60 -11.84 6.20 -0.72
C ARG A 60 -11.38 6.36 0.73
N ARG A 61 -12.18 7.05 1.55
CA ARG A 61 -11.96 7.10 2.99
C ARG A 61 -12.30 5.76 3.62
N MET A 62 -11.34 5.16 4.30
CA MET A 62 -11.49 3.97 5.13
C MET A 62 -11.83 4.40 6.57
N ASN A 63 -12.79 3.74 7.20
CA ASN A 63 -13.18 4.04 8.59
C ASN A 63 -12.21 3.37 9.58
N THR A 64 -10.92 3.64 9.44
CA THR A 64 -9.83 3.04 10.22
C THR A 64 -8.83 4.13 10.61
N PRO A 65 -7.88 3.88 11.53
CA PRO A 65 -6.87 4.87 11.89
C PRO A 65 -6.00 5.32 10.69
N TRP A 66 -5.89 4.49 9.64
CA TRP A 66 -5.32 4.85 8.35
C TRP A 66 -6.46 5.12 7.37
N GLU A 67 -6.95 6.35 7.38
CA GLU A 67 -8.15 6.72 6.62
C GLU A 67 -7.94 6.66 5.10
N TYR A 68 -6.70 6.83 4.64
CA TYR A 68 -6.33 6.79 3.23
C TYR A 68 -5.04 6.01 3.11
N ALA A 69 -5.06 4.90 2.38
CA ALA A 69 -3.87 4.09 2.15
C ALA A 69 -3.96 3.39 0.80
N GLU A 70 -2.79 3.05 0.28
CA GLU A 70 -2.62 2.10 -0.79
C GLU A 70 -2.14 0.77 -0.20
N LEU A 71 -2.35 -0.31 -0.94
CA LEU A 71 -1.87 -1.64 -0.56
C LEU A 71 -0.66 -2.00 -1.40
N MET A 72 0.29 -2.69 -0.78
CA MET A 72 1.43 -3.25 -1.49
C MET A 72 1.61 -4.72 -1.14
N ILE A 73 2.15 -5.48 -2.09
CA ILE A 73 2.61 -6.85 -1.90
C ILE A 73 4.01 -7.03 -2.50
N ASP A 74 4.90 -7.62 -1.71
CA ASP A 74 6.27 -7.96 -2.10
C ASP A 74 6.29 -9.43 -2.52
N ILE A 75 6.78 -9.71 -3.72
CA ILE A 75 6.80 -11.06 -4.31
C ILE A 75 8.23 -11.47 -4.59
N ALA A 76 8.58 -12.72 -4.26
CA ALA A 76 9.88 -13.26 -4.61
C ALA A 76 10.10 -13.25 -6.13
N ILE A 77 11.30 -12.83 -6.54
CA ILE A 77 11.74 -12.85 -7.94
C ILE A 77 11.70 -14.27 -8.53
N GLY A 78 11.67 -14.36 -9.86
CA GLY A 78 11.71 -15.63 -10.61
C GLY A 78 10.37 -16.10 -11.17
N GLN A 79 9.32 -15.28 -11.09
CA GLN A 79 8.05 -15.55 -11.78
C GLN A 79 8.10 -15.04 -13.22
N SER A 80 7.27 -15.60 -14.11
CA SER A 80 7.16 -15.07 -15.46
C SER A 80 6.37 -13.76 -15.48
N ARG A 81 6.51 -12.97 -16.55
CA ARG A 81 5.68 -11.77 -16.75
C ARG A 81 4.18 -12.09 -16.70
N GLN A 82 3.77 -13.21 -17.31
CA GLN A 82 2.38 -13.64 -17.31
C GLN A 82 1.88 -13.98 -15.90
N ASP A 83 2.75 -14.52 -15.05
CA ASP A 83 2.43 -14.81 -13.66
C ASP A 83 2.21 -13.53 -12.86
N TYR A 84 3.08 -12.53 -13.03
CA TYR A 84 2.89 -11.22 -12.41
C TYR A 84 1.61 -10.52 -12.89
N GLU A 85 1.31 -10.53 -14.19
CA GLU A 85 0.07 -9.95 -14.71
C GLU A 85 -1.18 -10.68 -14.16
N THR A 86 -1.12 -12.00 -14.05
CA THR A 86 -2.19 -12.80 -13.42
C THR A 86 -2.35 -12.43 -11.95
N LEU A 87 -1.24 -12.28 -11.23
CA LEU A 87 -1.23 -11.87 -9.84
C LEU A 87 -1.79 -10.46 -9.66
N GLY A 88 -1.39 -9.47 -10.46
CA GLY A 88 -1.87 -8.11 -10.30
C GLY A 88 -3.36 -7.96 -10.60
N LYS A 89 -3.91 -8.73 -11.56
CA LYS A 89 -5.36 -8.86 -11.74
C LYS A 89 -6.03 -9.45 -10.51
N GLY A 90 -5.52 -10.58 -10.00
CA GLY A 90 -6.04 -11.21 -8.79
C GLY A 90 -5.96 -10.30 -7.56
N PHE A 91 -4.93 -9.46 -7.48
CA PHE A 91 -4.77 -8.48 -6.41
C PHE A 91 -5.83 -7.37 -6.49
N ALA A 92 -6.08 -6.82 -7.68
CA ALA A 92 -7.16 -5.86 -7.88
C ALA A 92 -8.54 -6.47 -7.57
N ASP A 93 -8.80 -7.70 -8.02
CA ASP A 93 -10.05 -8.43 -7.77
C ASP A 93 -10.27 -8.67 -6.27
N LEU A 94 -9.21 -9.02 -5.53
CA LEU A 94 -9.24 -9.13 -4.08
C LEU A 94 -9.64 -7.81 -3.43
N VAL A 95 -9.05 -6.70 -3.86
CA VAL A 95 -9.38 -5.36 -3.34
C VAL A 95 -10.84 -5.06 -3.59
N TRP A 96 -11.34 -5.25 -4.82
CA TRP A 96 -12.73 -5.03 -5.14
C TRP A 96 -13.67 -5.91 -4.33
N SER A 97 -13.37 -7.20 -4.18
CA SER A 97 -14.15 -8.12 -3.36
C SER A 97 -14.22 -7.67 -1.90
N CYS A 98 -13.11 -7.18 -1.33
CA CYS A 98 -13.09 -6.64 0.03
C CYS A 98 -13.96 -5.39 0.15
N LEU A 99 -13.86 -4.48 -0.82
CA LEU A 99 -14.63 -3.23 -0.84
C LEU A 99 -16.13 -3.47 -1.00
N ASP A 100 -16.53 -4.44 -1.81
CA ASP A 100 -17.93 -4.87 -2.01
C ASP A 100 -18.53 -5.46 -0.72
N ARG A 101 -17.71 -6.22 0.02
CA ARG A 101 -18.07 -6.76 1.34
C ARG A 101 -18.07 -5.71 2.46
N GLY A 102 -17.79 -4.44 2.15
CA GLY A 102 -17.72 -3.36 3.13
C GLY A 102 -16.48 -3.41 4.04
N LEU A 103 -15.46 -4.21 3.68
CA LEU A 103 -14.21 -4.27 4.45
C LEU A 103 -13.39 -2.99 4.21
N SER A 104 -12.73 -2.54 5.27
CA SER A 104 -11.72 -1.48 5.21
C SER A 104 -10.38 -2.06 5.62
N PHE A 105 -9.34 -1.75 4.87
CA PHE A 105 -8.00 -2.24 5.17
C PHE A 105 -7.43 -1.48 6.36
N SER A 106 -6.98 -2.21 7.37
CA SER A 106 -6.32 -1.65 8.54
C SER A 106 -5.21 -2.60 9.01
N PRO A 107 -4.11 -2.07 9.55
CA PRO A 107 -3.10 -2.88 10.20
C PRO A 107 -3.68 -3.83 11.25
N ASN A 108 -3.13 -5.04 11.28
CA ASN A 108 -3.60 -6.18 12.10
C ASN A 108 -4.90 -6.83 11.63
N LEU A 109 -5.48 -6.42 10.50
CA LEU A 109 -6.60 -7.13 9.88
C LEU A 109 -6.11 -8.45 9.28
N VAL A 110 -6.82 -9.54 9.61
CA VAL A 110 -6.70 -10.81 8.90
C VAL A 110 -7.89 -10.96 7.95
N ILE A 111 -7.60 -11.01 6.65
CA ILE A 111 -8.60 -11.27 5.62
C ILE A 111 -8.59 -12.76 5.34
N GLN A 112 -9.69 -13.45 5.61
CA GLN A 112 -9.83 -14.89 5.44
C GLN A 112 -10.68 -15.25 4.21
N ASN A 113 -10.57 -16.51 3.78
CA ASN A 113 -11.31 -17.09 2.67
C ASN A 113 -11.06 -16.36 1.36
N ILE A 114 -9.79 -16.05 1.13
CA ILE A 114 -9.30 -15.42 -0.08
C ILE A 114 -8.42 -16.39 -0.85
N SER A 115 -8.26 -16.13 -2.14
CA SER A 115 -7.30 -16.82 -2.99
C SER A 115 -6.59 -15.77 -3.82
N LEU A 116 -5.27 -15.85 -3.90
CA LEU A 116 -4.45 -14.99 -4.72
C LEU A 116 -3.60 -15.87 -5.64
N PRO A 117 -3.51 -15.59 -6.95
CA PRO A 117 -2.65 -16.36 -7.87
C PRO A 117 -1.21 -16.44 -7.35
N LEU A 118 -0.49 -17.51 -7.67
CA LEU A 118 0.85 -17.85 -7.12
C LEU A 118 0.88 -18.26 -5.64
N PHE A 119 -0.20 -18.06 -4.90
CA PHE A 119 -0.31 -18.37 -3.48
C PHE A 119 -1.44 -19.38 -3.19
N GLU A 120 -1.55 -20.45 -3.99
CA GLU A 120 -2.67 -21.41 -3.98
C GLU A 120 -2.92 -22.09 -2.61
N LYS A 121 -1.90 -22.18 -1.77
CA LYS A 121 -2.00 -22.76 -0.42
C LYS A 121 -2.28 -21.73 0.66
N MET A 122 -2.29 -20.44 0.32
CA MET A 122 -2.63 -19.35 1.24
C MET A 122 -4.11 -19.04 1.14
N ASN A 123 -4.80 -19.09 2.27
CA ASN A 123 -6.24 -18.80 2.37
C ASN A 123 -6.53 -17.53 3.18
N CYS A 124 -5.49 -16.83 3.61
CA CYS A 124 -5.58 -15.61 4.38
C CYS A 124 -4.46 -14.62 4.05
N LEU A 125 -4.75 -13.33 4.19
CA LEU A 125 -3.77 -12.25 4.16
C LEU A 125 -3.78 -11.51 5.50
N PHE A 126 -2.59 -11.07 5.91
CA PHE A 126 -2.41 -10.20 7.05
C PHE A 126 -2.05 -8.81 6.57
N VAL A 127 -2.85 -7.82 6.93
CA VAL A 127 -2.58 -6.41 6.61
C VAL A 127 -1.61 -5.87 7.66
N LYS A 128 -0.43 -5.48 7.21
CA LYS A 128 0.62 -4.86 8.02
C LYS A 128 0.66 -3.36 7.72
N ASP A 129 0.98 -2.56 8.72
CA ASP A 129 1.39 -1.18 8.50
C ASP A 129 2.79 -1.18 7.88
N TRP A 130 2.89 -0.66 6.66
CA TRP A 130 4.14 -0.49 5.96
C TRP A 130 4.54 0.97 6.08
N TRP A 131 5.41 1.25 7.04
CA TRP A 131 5.81 2.60 7.44
C TRP A 131 6.52 3.33 6.29
N CYS A 132 5.79 4.04 5.44
CA CYS A 132 6.36 5.15 4.68
C CYS A 132 6.22 6.44 5.53
N PHE A 133 7.35 7.06 5.84
CA PHE A 133 7.40 8.30 6.62
C PHE A 133 6.54 9.37 5.94
N ASN A 134 5.58 9.97 6.63
CA ASN A 134 4.97 11.21 6.14
C ASN A 134 5.96 12.36 6.41
N PRO A 135 6.56 13.02 5.40
CA PRO A 135 7.51 14.11 5.63
C PRO A 135 6.88 15.35 6.28
N SER A 136 5.54 15.45 6.33
CA SER A 136 4.83 16.52 7.03
C SER A 136 4.62 16.26 8.54
N LEU A 137 4.97 15.06 9.03
CA LEU A 137 4.98 14.71 10.45
C LEU A 137 6.41 14.43 10.90
N LYS A 138 7.27 15.46 10.89
CA LYS A 138 8.41 15.43 11.82
C LYS A 138 7.81 15.40 13.23
N PRO A 139 8.16 14.44 14.10
CA PRO A 139 7.84 14.59 15.51
C PRO A 139 8.44 15.93 15.94
N SER A 140 7.59 16.86 16.36
CA SER A 140 8.04 18.00 17.12
C SER A 140 8.74 17.41 18.33
N VAL A 141 10.06 17.43 18.32
CA VAL A 141 10.83 17.23 19.54
C VAL A 141 10.44 18.41 20.42
N THR A 142 9.45 18.18 21.29
CA THR A 142 9.31 18.95 22.51
C THR A 142 10.65 18.75 23.23
N GLN A 143 11.53 19.75 23.14
CA GLN A 143 12.55 19.90 24.16
C GLN A 143 11.78 20.11 25.46
N GLU A 144 11.57 19.02 26.19
CA GLU A 144 11.29 19.12 27.61
C GLU A 144 12.40 19.94 28.24
N GLU A 145 11.95 20.98 28.92
CA GLU A 145 12.74 21.95 29.63
C GLU A 145 13.80 21.24 30.46
N GLY A 146 15.07 21.52 30.15
CA GLY A 146 16.16 21.33 31.09
C GLY A 146 15.92 22.26 32.27
N ILE A 147 15.24 21.74 33.30
CA ILE A 147 15.23 22.32 34.63
C ILE A 147 16.67 22.25 35.14
N ASP A 148 17.44 23.33 34.96
CA ASP A 148 18.68 23.49 35.69
C ASP A 148 18.35 23.98 37.11
N LYS A 149 18.28 23.00 38.02
CA LYS A 149 18.41 23.25 39.46
C LYS A 149 19.89 23.39 39.77
N THR A 150 20.45 24.60 39.67
CA THR A 150 21.63 24.95 40.46
C THR A 150 21.62 26.40 40.97
N GLN A 151 21.28 26.48 42.27
CA GLN A 151 21.97 27.25 43.31
C GLN A 151 21.85 28.79 43.34
N ASN A 152 20.94 29.23 44.22
CA ASN A 152 21.25 30.25 45.23
C ASN A 152 22.63 29.97 45.85
N GLU A 153 23.53 30.96 45.85
CA GLU A 153 24.26 31.39 47.05
C GLU A 153 25.03 32.70 46.82
N ARG A 154 24.53 33.74 47.51
CA ARG A 154 25.17 35.01 47.94
C ARG A 154 25.24 36.19 46.98
#